data_AF-A0A2Z6NQG5-F1
#
_entry.id   AF-A0A2Z6NQG5-F1
#
_cell.length_a   1.000
_cell.length_b   1.000
_cell.length_c   1.000
_cell.angle_alpha   90.00
_cell.angle_beta   90.00
_cell.angle_gamma   90.00
#
_symmetry.space_group_name_H-M   'P 1'
#
loop_
_entity.id
_entity.type
_entity.pdbx_description
1 polymer ?
#
loop_
_entity_poly.entity_id
_entity_poly.type
_entity_poly.pdbx_seq_one_letter_code
_entity_poly.pdbx_strand_id
1 'polypeptide(L)'
;MRISDADQSILASMGPESIRNVVAESSVAVFKLLEVATFLNGRECKYLRERDEARANAKDFGERLSVVEKDLSSETKALKESQGKVAQLEKDLQDAKDEEGKLKERLDELEEKLSSMTLTPTSDEEEKKVDPAGTYASFSRAGLISKIYEVGDLQLELEVGSSSFRNALAQLQILNPGVQLVTEGLDEMKEVRDGQIASPISTKKKFNLVFNL
;
A
#
# COMPACT_ATOMS: atom_id res chain seq x y z
N MET A 1 -4.37 -19.83 -97.63
CA MET A 1 -5.76 -20.28 -97.85
C MET A 1 -5.94 -20.41 -99.36
N ARG A 2 -6.20 -21.62 -99.88
CA ARG A 2 -6.52 -21.81 -101.30
C ARG A 2 -8.04 -21.89 -101.43
N ILE A 3 -8.60 -21.18 -102.40
CA ILE A 3 -10.03 -21.26 -102.75
C ILE A 3 -10.26 -22.65 -103.36
N SER A 4 -11.40 -23.29 -103.07
CA SER A 4 -11.70 -24.61 -103.62
C SER A 4 -11.92 -24.53 -105.13
N ASP A 5 -11.60 -25.60 -105.87
CA ASP A 5 -11.80 -25.64 -107.33
C ASP A 5 -13.28 -25.41 -107.71
N ALA A 6 -14.21 -25.83 -106.84
CA ALA A 6 -15.64 -25.60 -107.00
C ALA A 6 -15.99 -24.10 -106.88
N ASP A 7 -15.52 -23.43 -105.82
CA ASP A 7 -15.77 -21.99 -105.61
C ASP A 7 -15.12 -21.15 -106.71
N GLN A 8 -13.95 -21.57 -107.19
CA GLN A 8 -13.24 -20.90 -108.28
C GLN A 8 -14.00 -21.02 -109.61
N SER A 9 -14.56 -22.20 -109.91
CA SER A 9 -15.42 -22.39 -111.09
C SER A 9 -16.71 -21.58 -111.00
N ILE A 10 -17.30 -21.46 -109.81
CA ILE A 10 -18.50 -20.64 -109.58
C ILE A 10 -18.19 -19.16 -109.82
N LEU A 11 -17.15 -18.62 -109.18
CA LEU A 11 -16.74 -17.23 -109.34
C LEU A 11 -16.37 -16.88 -110.79
N ALA A 12 -15.73 -17.80 -111.52
CA ALA A 12 -15.37 -17.60 -112.94
C ALA A 12 -16.59 -17.55 -113.88
N SER A 13 -17.71 -18.18 -113.50
CA SER A 13 -18.96 -18.14 -114.26
C SER A 13 -19.85 -16.92 -113.97
N MET A 14 -19.51 -16.13 -112.94
CA MET A 14 -20.23 -14.93 -112.56
C MET A 14 -19.75 -13.70 -113.35
N GLY A 15 -20.68 -12.81 -113.73
CA GLY A 15 -20.34 -11.50 -114.31
C GLY A 15 -19.73 -10.53 -113.27
N PRO A 16 -19.02 -9.47 -113.71
CA PRO A 16 -18.27 -8.56 -112.83
C PRO A 16 -19.15 -7.76 -111.85
N GLU A 17 -20.42 -7.54 -112.18
CA GLU A 17 -21.38 -6.89 -111.28
C GLU A 17 -21.85 -7.84 -110.15
N SER A 18 -22.09 -9.11 -110.47
CA SER A 18 -22.46 -10.14 -109.50
C SER A 18 -21.33 -10.41 -108.50
N ILE A 19 -20.08 -10.46 -108.97
CA ILE A 19 -18.89 -10.58 -108.11
C ILE A 19 -18.80 -9.38 -107.15
N ARG A 20 -19.01 -8.15 -107.64
CA ARG A 20 -18.99 -6.95 -106.79
C ARG A 20 -20.07 -6.98 -105.69
N ASN A 21 -21.28 -7.45 -106.00
CA ASN A 21 -22.35 -7.57 -105.02
C ASN A 21 -22.02 -8.62 -103.94
N VAL A 22 -21.52 -9.81 -104.31
CA VAL A 22 -21.10 -10.84 -103.36
C VAL A 22 -19.96 -10.35 -102.47
N VAL A 23 -18.98 -9.64 -103.03
CA VAL A 23 -17.89 -9.04 -102.25
C VAL A 23 -18.42 -8.00 -101.27
N ALA A 24 -19.35 -7.13 -101.71
CA ALA A 24 -19.95 -6.12 -100.83
C ALA A 24 -20.74 -6.75 -99.68
N GLU A 25 -21.60 -7.74 -99.97
CA GLU A 25 -22.37 -8.46 -98.96
C GLU A 25 -21.47 -9.21 -97.97
N SER A 26 -20.46 -9.94 -98.49
CA SER A 26 -19.48 -10.65 -97.68
C SER A 26 -18.66 -9.70 -96.80
N SER A 27 -18.27 -8.54 -97.33
CA SER A 27 -17.52 -7.53 -96.57
C SER A 27 -18.35 -6.99 -95.41
N VAL A 28 -19.63 -6.69 -95.63
CA VAL A 28 -20.55 -6.27 -94.56
C VAL A 28 -20.70 -7.36 -93.50
N ALA A 29 -20.80 -8.63 -93.89
CA ALA A 29 -20.87 -9.74 -92.95
C ALA A 29 -19.60 -9.85 -92.07
N VAL A 30 -18.41 -9.69 -92.68
CA VAL A 30 -17.14 -9.69 -91.95
C VAL A 30 -17.04 -8.51 -90.97
N PHE A 31 -17.45 -7.31 -91.37
CA PHE A 31 -17.45 -6.15 -90.47
C PHE A 31 -18.38 -6.35 -89.27
N LYS A 32 -19.59 -6.88 -89.48
CA LYS A 32 -20.51 -7.21 -88.37
C LYS A 32 -19.90 -8.24 -87.41
N LEU A 33 -19.22 -9.26 -87.94
CA LEU A 33 -18.51 -10.23 -87.10
C LEU A 33 -17.38 -9.57 -86.30
N LEU A 34 -16.62 -8.66 -86.91
CA LEU A 34 -15.56 -7.92 -86.22
C LEU A 34 -16.12 -7.01 -85.12
N GLU A 35 -17.24 -6.33 -85.36
CA GLU A 35 -17.94 -5.51 -84.35
C GLU A 35 -18.37 -6.37 -83.16
N VAL A 36 -19.01 -7.51 -83.41
CA VAL A 36 -19.42 -8.45 -82.36
C VAL A 36 -18.22 -8.98 -81.59
N ALA A 37 -17.15 -9.39 -82.29
CA ALA A 37 -15.93 -9.87 -81.65
C ALA A 37 -15.28 -8.80 -80.76
N THR A 38 -15.21 -7.55 -81.24
CA THR A 38 -14.65 -6.42 -80.47
C THR A 38 -15.50 -6.10 -79.25
N PHE A 39 -16.84 -6.11 -79.39
CA PHE A 39 -17.76 -5.92 -78.28
C PHE A 39 -17.62 -7.01 -77.21
N LEU A 40 -17.56 -8.28 -77.63
CA LEU A 40 -17.38 -9.41 -76.72
C LEU A 40 -16.03 -9.36 -76.01
N ASN A 41 -14.94 -9.07 -76.74
CA ASN A 41 -13.60 -8.91 -76.16
C ASN A 41 -13.57 -7.80 -75.09
N GLY A 42 -14.16 -6.64 -75.37
CA GLY A 42 -14.26 -5.55 -74.39
C GLY A 42 -15.03 -5.96 -73.13
N ARG A 43 -16.12 -6.71 -73.29
CA ARG A 43 -16.92 -7.25 -72.18
C ARG A 43 -16.16 -8.29 -71.36
N GLU A 44 -15.44 -9.20 -72.01
CA GLU A 44 -14.61 -10.21 -71.35
C GLU A 44 -13.48 -9.56 -70.54
N CYS A 45 -12.78 -8.57 -71.11
CA CYS A 45 -11.76 -7.81 -70.38
C CYS A 45 -12.31 -7.15 -69.11
N LYS A 46 -13.55 -6.63 -69.16
CA LYS A 46 -14.22 -6.06 -67.99
C LYS A 46 -14.44 -7.12 -66.91
N TYR A 47 -15.01 -8.28 -67.27
CA TYR A 47 -15.26 -9.35 -66.30
C TYR A 47 -13.98 -9.94 -65.70
N LEU A 48 -12.92 -10.08 -66.48
CA LEU A 48 -11.63 -10.54 -65.98
C LEU A 48 -11.07 -9.58 -64.92
N ARG A 49 -11.17 -8.27 -65.17
CA ARG A 49 -10.75 -7.25 -64.20
C ARG A 49 -11.58 -7.30 -62.92
N GLU A 50 -12.91 -7.32 -63.03
CA GLU A 50 -13.81 -7.42 -61.87
C GLU A 50 -13.56 -8.70 -61.06
N ARG A 51 -13.30 -9.83 -61.74
CA ARG A 51 -12.93 -11.09 -61.10
C ARG A 51 -11.62 -10.98 -60.33
N ASP A 52 -10.60 -10.35 -60.92
CA ASP A 52 -9.29 -10.23 -60.30
C ASP A 52 -9.33 -9.25 -59.11
N GLU A 53 -10.10 -8.17 -59.20
CA GLU A 53 -10.41 -7.27 -58.07
C GLU A 53 -11.17 -8.01 -56.96
N ALA A 54 -12.19 -8.80 -57.29
CA ALA A 54 -12.92 -9.61 -56.32
C ALA A 54 -12.02 -10.65 -55.62
N ARG A 55 -11.09 -11.26 -56.36
CA ARG A 55 -10.09 -12.18 -55.79
C ARG A 55 -9.12 -11.47 -54.86
N ALA A 56 -8.67 -10.27 -55.22
CA ALA A 56 -7.81 -9.47 -54.35
C ALA A 56 -8.53 -9.11 -53.05
N ASN A 57 -9.78 -8.65 -53.12
CA ASN A 57 -10.60 -8.34 -51.95
C ASN A 57 -10.87 -9.58 -51.08
N ALA A 58 -11.20 -10.72 -51.70
CA ALA A 58 -11.41 -11.96 -50.96
C ALA A 58 -10.16 -12.40 -50.19
N LYS A 59 -8.98 -12.19 -50.78
CA LYS A 59 -7.70 -12.45 -50.11
C LYS A 59 -7.47 -11.50 -48.93
N ASP A 60 -7.65 -10.19 -49.11
CA ASP A 60 -7.55 -9.18 -48.05
C ASP A 60 -8.48 -9.49 -46.87
N PHE A 61 -9.76 -9.78 -47.15
CA PHE A 61 -10.71 -10.16 -46.11
C PHE A 61 -10.33 -11.45 -45.40
N GLY A 62 -9.81 -12.45 -46.12
CA GLY A 62 -9.33 -13.69 -45.52
C GLY A 62 -8.16 -13.46 -44.55
N GLU A 63 -7.20 -12.61 -44.92
CA GLU A 63 -6.08 -12.24 -44.06
C GLU A 63 -6.56 -11.49 -42.79
N ARG A 64 -7.45 -10.51 -42.95
CA ARG A 64 -8.05 -9.77 -41.83
C ARG A 64 -8.87 -10.67 -40.90
N LEU A 65 -9.60 -11.63 -41.46
CA LEU A 65 -10.40 -12.59 -40.69
C LEU A 65 -9.51 -13.51 -39.87
N SER A 66 -8.39 -13.98 -40.44
CA SER A 66 -7.40 -14.79 -39.71
C SER A 66 -6.77 -14.03 -38.53
N VAL A 67 -6.48 -12.72 -38.70
CA VAL A 67 -5.99 -11.87 -37.60
C VAL A 67 -7.03 -11.77 -36.49
N VAL A 68 -8.28 -11.44 -36.83
CA VAL A 68 -9.37 -11.31 -35.85
C VAL A 68 -9.64 -12.63 -35.12
N GLU A 69 -9.61 -13.77 -35.81
CA GLU A 69 -9.76 -15.09 -35.19
C GLU A 69 -8.67 -15.36 -34.13
N LYS A 70 -7.42 -15.01 -34.45
CA LYS A 70 -6.29 -15.15 -33.52
C LYS A 70 -6.45 -14.23 -32.30
N ASP A 71 -6.81 -12.98 -32.53
CA ASP A 71 -7.02 -12.00 -31.46
C ASP A 71 -8.16 -12.42 -30.54
N LEU A 72 -9.29 -12.85 -31.10
CA LEU A 72 -10.45 -13.34 -30.34
C LEU A 72 -10.10 -14.58 -29.50
N SER A 73 -9.30 -15.50 -30.07
CA SER A 73 -8.79 -16.66 -29.32
C SER A 73 -7.93 -16.24 -28.13
N SER A 74 -7.04 -15.25 -28.32
CA SER A 74 -6.18 -14.73 -27.26
C SER A 74 -6.97 -14.02 -26.15
N GLU A 75 -7.94 -13.19 -26.52
CA GLU A 75 -8.86 -12.49 -25.60
C GLU A 75 -9.72 -13.49 -24.82
N THR A 76 -10.23 -14.53 -25.47
CA THR A 76 -11.02 -15.57 -24.79
C THR A 76 -10.19 -16.29 -23.73
N LYS A 77 -8.90 -16.55 -24.02
CA LYS A 77 -7.99 -17.15 -23.04
C LYS A 77 -7.72 -16.19 -21.88
N ALA A 78 -7.44 -14.91 -22.16
CA ALA A 78 -7.22 -13.89 -21.14
C ALA A 78 -8.45 -13.70 -20.23
N LEU A 79 -9.65 -13.68 -20.82
CA LEU A 79 -10.91 -13.59 -20.08
C LEU A 79 -11.11 -14.78 -19.15
N LYS A 80 -10.80 -16.00 -19.60
CA LYS A 80 -10.88 -17.21 -18.76
C LYS A 80 -9.90 -17.15 -17.59
N GLU A 81 -8.68 -16.66 -17.82
CA GLU A 81 -7.69 -16.45 -16.77
C GLU A 81 -8.12 -15.39 -15.76
N SER A 82 -8.70 -14.26 -16.23
CA SER A 82 -9.21 -13.22 -15.33
C SER A 82 -10.42 -13.70 -14.53
N GLN A 83 -11.33 -14.47 -15.12
CA GLN A 83 -12.45 -15.10 -14.41
C GLN A 83 -11.96 -16.02 -13.29
N GLY A 84 -10.91 -16.82 -13.53
CA GLY A 84 -10.30 -17.65 -12.49
C GLY A 84 -9.73 -16.84 -11.33
N LYS A 85 -9.06 -15.71 -11.63
CA LYS A 85 -8.54 -14.80 -10.59
C LYS A 85 -9.66 -14.15 -9.78
N VAL A 86 -10.74 -13.72 -10.44
CA VAL A 86 -11.91 -13.13 -9.75
C VAL A 86 -12.54 -14.14 -8.81
N ALA A 87 -12.76 -15.39 -9.24
CA ALA A 87 -13.31 -16.43 -8.38
C ALA A 87 -12.42 -16.73 -7.14
N GLN A 88 -11.10 -16.68 -7.30
CA GLN A 88 -10.17 -16.81 -6.18
C GLN A 88 -10.29 -15.63 -5.21
N LEU A 89 -10.28 -14.39 -5.73
CA LEU A 89 -10.41 -13.19 -4.90
C LEU A 89 -11.76 -13.12 -4.16
N GLU A 90 -12.84 -13.60 -4.79
CA GLU A 90 -14.16 -13.69 -4.15
C GLU A 90 -14.13 -14.66 -2.95
N LYS A 91 -13.44 -15.80 -3.10
CA LYS A 91 -13.25 -16.75 -2.00
C LYS A 91 -12.41 -16.14 -0.87
N ASP A 92 -11.27 -15.54 -1.20
CA ASP A 92 -10.38 -14.94 -0.21
C ASP A 92 -11.07 -13.79 0.55
N LEU A 93 -11.92 -13.01 -0.14
CA LEU A 93 -12.71 -11.95 0.47
C LEU A 93 -13.77 -12.50 1.44
N GLN A 94 -14.41 -13.63 1.10
CA GLN A 94 -15.35 -14.28 2.00
C GLN A 94 -14.64 -14.82 3.26
N ASP A 95 -13.51 -15.51 3.08
CA ASP A 95 -12.70 -16.01 4.19
C ASP A 95 -12.24 -14.86 5.11
N ALA A 96 -11.82 -13.73 4.54
CA ALA A 96 -11.44 -12.54 5.31
C ALA A 96 -12.60 -11.91 6.09
N LYS A 97 -13.81 -11.87 5.52
CA LYS A 97 -15.02 -11.40 6.22
C LYS A 97 -15.40 -12.30 7.38
N ASP A 98 -15.26 -13.62 7.22
CA ASP A 98 -15.56 -14.57 8.27
C ASP A 98 -14.58 -14.42 9.45
N GLU A 99 -13.29 -14.18 9.17
CA GLU A 99 -12.29 -13.86 10.21
C GLU A 99 -12.52 -12.49 10.87
N GLU A 100 -12.91 -11.46 10.10
CA GLU A 100 -13.30 -10.16 10.65
C GLU A 100 -14.45 -10.30 11.65
N GLY A 101 -15.46 -11.12 11.32
CA GLY A 101 -16.57 -11.43 12.22
C GLY A 101 -16.12 -12.04 13.54
N LYS A 102 -15.26 -13.06 13.49
CA LYS A 102 -14.69 -13.70 14.70
C LYS A 102 -13.88 -12.72 15.55
N LEU A 103 -13.09 -11.85 14.92
CA LEU A 103 -12.30 -10.85 15.63
C LEU A 103 -13.20 -9.82 16.30
N LYS A 104 -14.31 -9.43 15.66
CA LYS A 104 -15.28 -8.52 16.23
C LYS A 104 -15.97 -9.11 17.46
N GLU A 105 -16.39 -10.37 17.40
CA GLU A 105 -16.96 -11.08 18.57
C GLU A 105 -15.97 -11.12 19.74
N ARG A 106 -14.68 -11.38 19.47
CA ARG A 106 -13.64 -11.34 20.51
C ARG A 106 -13.43 -9.95 21.08
N LEU A 107 -13.49 -8.91 20.24
CA LEU A 107 -13.35 -7.53 20.67
C LEU A 107 -14.48 -7.16 21.63
N ASP A 108 -15.72 -7.51 21.29
CA ASP A 108 -16.89 -7.31 22.14
C ASP A 108 -16.74 -8.06 23.48
N GLU A 109 -16.25 -9.31 23.47
CA GLU A 109 -15.99 -10.09 24.69
C GLU A 109 -14.91 -9.44 25.58
N LEU A 110 -13.83 -8.93 24.98
CA LEU A 110 -12.77 -8.23 25.71
C LEU A 110 -13.26 -6.90 26.29
N GLU A 111 -14.10 -6.17 25.56
CA GLU A 111 -14.68 -4.90 26.01
C GLU A 111 -15.63 -5.12 27.22
N GLU A 112 -16.44 -6.18 27.18
CA GLU A 112 -17.27 -6.59 28.33
C GLU A 112 -16.40 -6.95 29.55
N LYS A 113 -15.35 -7.75 29.34
CA LYS A 113 -14.39 -8.10 30.40
C LYS A 113 -13.72 -6.88 31.00
N LEU A 114 -13.25 -5.93 30.17
CA LEU A 114 -12.66 -4.68 30.65
C LEU A 114 -13.66 -3.83 31.44
N SER A 115 -14.91 -3.77 30.98
CA SER A 115 -15.97 -3.07 31.70
C SER A 115 -16.22 -3.72 33.07
N SER A 116 -16.20 -5.05 33.17
CA SER A 116 -16.34 -5.78 34.44
C SER A 116 -15.11 -5.70 35.35
N MET A 117 -13.91 -5.60 34.76
CA MET A 117 -12.62 -5.43 35.46
C MET A 117 -12.32 -3.97 35.78
N THR A 118 -13.17 -3.02 35.36
CA THR A 118 -13.12 -1.66 35.89
C THR A 118 -13.54 -1.78 37.35
N LEU A 119 -12.54 -2.09 38.17
CA LEU A 119 -12.62 -2.14 39.61
C LEU A 119 -13.22 -0.81 40.02
N THR A 120 -14.41 -0.86 40.62
CA THR A 120 -14.85 0.19 41.51
C THR A 120 -13.64 0.62 42.35
N PRO A 121 -13.39 1.92 42.52
CA PRO A 121 -12.20 2.41 43.23
C PRO A 121 -12.29 1.99 44.70
N THR A 122 -11.92 0.74 44.98
CA THR A 122 -11.69 0.22 46.32
C THR A 122 -10.32 0.68 46.83
N SER A 123 -9.50 1.28 45.96
CA SER A 123 -8.26 1.99 46.31
C SER A 123 -8.51 3.14 47.29
N ASP A 124 -9.66 3.81 47.20
CA ASP A 124 -9.89 5.06 47.92
C ASP A 124 -9.86 4.91 49.44
N GLU A 125 -10.28 3.77 49.99
CA GLU A 125 -10.34 3.58 51.45
C GLU A 125 -9.01 3.16 52.07
N GLU A 126 -8.21 2.34 51.39
CA GLU A 126 -6.86 2.01 51.86
C GLU A 126 -5.91 3.19 51.62
N GLU A 127 -6.03 3.89 50.49
CA GLU A 127 -5.21 5.07 50.18
C GLU A 127 -5.44 6.21 51.19
N LYS A 128 -6.70 6.47 51.59
CA LYS A 128 -7.01 7.45 52.66
C LYS A 128 -6.38 7.12 54.01
N LYS A 129 -6.09 5.85 54.32
CA LYS A 129 -5.41 5.48 55.57
C LYS A 129 -3.94 5.85 55.56
N VAL A 130 -3.26 5.67 54.42
CA VAL A 130 -1.80 5.86 54.31
C VAL A 130 -1.44 7.28 53.86
N ASP A 131 -2.33 7.95 53.14
CA ASP A 131 -2.20 9.35 52.70
C ASP A 131 -3.51 10.13 52.93
N PRO A 132 -3.82 10.50 54.19
CA PRO A 132 -5.05 11.24 54.51
C PRO A 132 -5.14 12.62 53.86
N ALA A 133 -3.99 13.19 53.48
CA ALA A 133 -3.90 14.49 52.83
C ALA A 133 -4.04 14.40 51.29
N GLY A 134 -4.03 13.18 50.72
CA GLY A 134 -4.07 12.96 49.28
C GLY A 134 -2.89 13.58 48.53
N THR A 135 -1.73 13.70 49.20
CA THR A 135 -0.52 14.30 48.63
C THR A 135 -0.06 13.54 47.39
N TYR A 136 -0.19 12.22 47.40
CA TYR A 136 0.29 11.29 46.39
C TYR A 136 -0.79 10.87 45.39
N ALA A 137 -2.07 11.18 45.66
CA ALA A 137 -3.19 10.84 44.79
C ALA A 137 -3.06 11.43 43.37
N SER A 138 -2.35 12.56 43.23
CA SER A 138 -2.10 13.22 41.94
C SER A 138 -0.78 12.79 41.26
N PHE A 139 0.02 11.94 41.90
CA PHE A 139 1.32 11.57 41.37
C PHE A 139 1.17 10.52 40.26
N SER A 140 1.89 10.73 39.15
CA SER A 140 2.09 9.65 38.18
C SER A 140 2.98 8.56 38.78
N ARG A 141 2.95 7.35 38.20
CA ARG A 141 3.87 6.26 38.60
C ARG A 141 5.33 6.72 38.64
N ALA A 142 5.77 7.48 37.64
CA ALA A 142 7.12 8.02 37.59
C ALA A 142 7.38 9.05 38.71
N GLY A 143 6.38 9.88 39.04
CA GLY A 143 6.44 10.82 40.16
C GLY A 143 6.58 10.11 41.51
N LEU A 144 5.79 9.05 41.75
CA LEU A 144 5.88 8.24 42.97
C LEU A 144 7.25 7.59 43.12
N ILE A 145 7.76 6.99 42.04
CA ILE A 145 9.10 6.38 42.02
C ILE A 145 10.16 7.42 42.37
N SER A 146 10.09 8.61 41.78
CA SER A 146 11.04 9.70 42.06
C SER A 146 11.01 10.13 43.53
N LYS A 147 9.83 10.22 44.13
CA LYS A 147 9.68 10.59 45.54
C LYS A 147 10.23 9.53 46.50
N ILE A 148 10.06 8.26 46.17
CA ILE A 148 10.62 7.15 46.96
C ILE A 148 12.15 7.25 47.01
N TYR A 149 12.80 7.54 45.88
CA TYR A 149 14.25 7.74 45.84
C TYR A 149 14.68 8.95 46.68
N GLU A 150 14.00 10.09 46.57
CA GLU A 150 14.32 11.29 47.36
C GLU A 150 14.25 11.04 48.87
N VAL A 151 13.21 10.36 49.36
CA VAL A 151 13.08 10.01 50.78
C VAL A 151 14.15 8.99 51.20
N GLY A 152 14.45 8.02 50.33
CA GLY A 152 15.52 7.05 50.55
C GLY A 152 16.89 7.71 50.71
N ASP A 153 17.23 8.66 49.84
CA ASP A 153 18.49 9.39 49.89
C ASP A 153 18.60 10.25 51.16
N LEU A 154 17.53 10.97 51.54
CA LEU A 154 17.50 11.75 52.80
C LEU A 154 17.69 10.87 54.05
N GLN A 155 17.10 9.68 54.07
CA GLN A 155 17.26 8.74 55.18
C GLN A 155 18.71 8.22 55.28
N LEU A 156 19.33 7.92 54.14
CA LEU A 156 20.72 7.51 54.08
C LEU A 156 21.67 8.62 54.54
N GLU A 157 21.42 9.87 54.13
CA GLU A 157 22.21 11.02 54.57
C GLU A 157 22.15 11.21 56.10
N LEU A 158 20.96 11.06 56.69
CA LEU A 158 20.79 11.15 58.15
C LEU A 158 21.56 10.04 58.89
N GLU A 159 21.48 8.79 58.42
CA GLU A 159 22.18 7.66 59.05
C GLU A 159 23.71 7.80 58.96
N VAL A 160 24.23 8.23 57.80
CA VAL A 160 25.66 8.49 57.61
C VAL A 160 26.11 9.66 58.49
N GLY A 161 25.32 10.74 58.53
CA GLY A 161 25.56 11.89 59.39
C GLY A 161 25.66 11.49 60.87
N SER A 162 24.68 10.76 61.38
CA SER A 162 24.63 10.29 62.76
C SER A 162 25.81 9.39 63.13
N SER A 163 26.13 8.44 62.25
CA SER A 163 27.28 7.55 62.44
C SER A 163 28.60 8.33 62.48
N SER A 164 28.78 9.28 61.56
CA SER A 164 29.98 10.11 61.48
C SER A 164 30.17 10.98 62.74
N PHE A 165 29.09 11.56 63.25
CA PHE A 165 29.09 12.38 64.45
C PHE A 165 29.45 11.55 65.69
N ARG A 166 28.83 10.38 65.86
CA ARG A 166 29.14 9.46 66.97
C ARG A 166 30.59 8.99 66.93
N ASN A 167 31.11 8.70 65.73
CA ASN A 167 32.50 8.33 65.53
C ASN A 167 33.45 9.47 65.93
N ALA A 168 33.16 10.71 65.55
CA ALA A 168 33.96 11.87 65.95
C ALA A 168 33.97 12.07 67.47
N LEU A 169 32.82 11.89 68.14
CA LEU A 169 32.72 11.96 69.59
C LEU A 169 33.58 10.87 70.27
N ALA A 170 33.53 9.64 69.77
CA ALA A 170 34.35 8.54 70.27
C ALA A 170 35.86 8.82 70.10
N GLN A 171 36.27 9.35 68.94
CA GLN A 171 37.67 9.75 68.72
C GLN A 171 38.12 10.83 69.69
N LEU A 172 37.28 11.84 69.96
CA LEU A 172 37.59 12.90 70.93
C LEU A 172 37.76 12.35 72.36
N GLN A 173 36.97 11.35 72.75
CA GLN A 173 37.12 10.69 74.05
C GLN A 173 38.45 9.92 74.15
N ILE A 174 38.87 9.26 73.06
CA ILE A 174 40.14 8.52 73.01
C ILE A 174 41.36 9.45 73.07
N LEU A 175 41.31 10.58 72.35
CA LEU A 175 42.43 11.52 72.26
C LEU A 175 42.65 12.34 73.55
N ASN A 176 41.67 12.39 74.45
CA ASN A 176 41.73 13.15 75.70
C ASN A 176 41.64 12.23 76.93
N PRO A 177 42.62 11.34 77.16
CA PRO A 177 42.58 10.43 78.31
C PRO A 177 42.64 11.23 79.63
N GLY A 178 41.69 10.96 80.53
CA GLY A 178 41.59 11.62 81.85
C GLY A 178 40.75 12.89 81.88
N VAL A 179 40.16 13.32 80.76
CA VAL A 179 39.20 14.44 80.69
C VAL A 179 37.79 13.89 80.47
N GLN A 180 36.84 14.23 81.35
CA GLN A 180 35.44 13.88 81.15
C GLN A 180 34.77 14.96 80.27
N LEU A 181 34.46 14.61 79.02
CA LEU A 181 33.75 15.50 78.11
C LEU A 181 32.30 15.67 78.56
N VAL A 182 31.84 16.92 78.66
CA VAL A 182 30.41 17.22 78.86
C VAL A 182 29.71 17.04 77.51
N THR A 183 28.94 15.97 77.38
CA THR A 183 28.19 15.64 76.15
C THR A 183 26.72 16.02 76.22
N GLU A 184 26.29 16.62 77.35
CA GLU A 184 24.91 17.04 77.54
C GLU A 184 24.55 18.16 76.54
N GLY A 185 23.47 17.97 75.78
CA GLY A 185 23.00 18.91 74.77
C GLY A 185 23.70 18.83 73.42
N LEU A 186 24.71 17.97 73.25
CA LEU A 186 25.39 17.74 71.98
C LEU A 186 24.55 16.82 71.09
N ASP A 187 24.39 17.21 69.83
CA ASP A 187 23.60 16.47 68.83
C ASP A 187 24.13 16.78 67.42
N GLU A 188 24.02 15.81 66.51
CA GLU A 188 24.57 15.87 65.15
C GLU A 188 24.03 17.06 64.34
N MET A 189 22.85 17.55 64.70
CA MET A 189 22.18 18.67 64.05
C MET A 189 22.38 19.99 64.79
N LYS A 190 23.26 20.05 65.81
CA LYS A 190 23.58 21.27 66.57
C LYS A 190 24.88 21.89 66.08
N GLU A 191 25.03 23.18 66.29
CA GLU A 191 26.24 23.93 65.96
C GLU A 191 26.75 24.73 67.16
N VAL A 192 28.04 25.07 67.17
CA VAL A 192 28.63 25.94 68.19
C VAL A 192 28.51 27.39 67.72
N ARG A 193 27.76 28.21 68.45
CA ARG A 193 27.65 29.66 68.25
C ARG A 193 28.02 30.39 69.52
N ASP A 194 28.94 31.35 69.42
CA ASP A 194 29.41 32.16 70.55
C ASP A 194 29.83 31.31 71.78
N GLY A 195 30.42 30.14 71.52
CA GLY A 195 30.85 29.19 72.55
C GLY A 195 29.75 28.33 73.17
N GLN A 196 28.51 28.39 72.67
CA GLN A 196 27.38 27.60 73.15
C GLN A 196 26.84 26.67 72.06
N ILE A 197 26.35 25.49 72.46
CA ILE A 197 25.68 24.55 71.55
C ILE A 197 24.25 25.05 71.30
N ALA A 198 23.93 25.33 70.04
CA ALA A 198 22.62 25.85 69.63
C ALA A 198 22.04 25.06 68.44
N SER A 199 20.71 24.99 68.36
CA SER A 199 20.03 24.51 67.15
C SER A 199 20.22 25.51 66.02
N PRO A 200 20.60 25.08 64.80
CA PRO A 200 20.72 25.91 63.63
C PRO A 200 19.49 26.81 63.47
N ILE A 201 19.71 28.09 63.20
CA ILE A 201 18.60 29.00 62.89
C ILE A 201 17.95 28.43 61.63
N SER A 202 16.69 28.01 61.71
CA SER A 202 15.94 27.51 60.56
C SER A 202 15.85 28.63 59.52
N THR A 203 16.81 28.66 58.60
CA THR A 203 16.76 29.58 57.45
C THR A 203 15.80 28.99 56.44
N LYS A 204 14.50 29.12 56.68
CA LYS A 204 13.46 29.07 55.62
C LYS A 204 13.64 30.17 54.55
N LYS A 205 14.79 30.83 54.46
CA LYS A 205 15.10 31.91 53.51
C LYS A 205 16.44 31.78 52.76
N LYS A 206 17.26 30.74 52.97
CA LYS A 206 18.55 30.61 52.23
C LYS A 206 18.52 29.73 50.97
N PHE A 207 17.43 28.99 50.72
CA PHE A 207 17.29 28.24 49.46
C PHE A 207 16.81 29.07 48.25
N ASN A 208 16.43 30.35 48.45
CA ASN A 208 15.95 31.23 47.37
C ASN A 208 17.00 32.16 46.76
N LEU A 209 18.31 31.95 47.02
CA LEU A 209 19.36 32.81 46.45
C LEU A 209 20.43 32.08 45.64
N VAL A 210 20.22 30.81 45.27
CA VAL A 210 21.16 30.04 44.41
C VAL A 210 20.51 29.56 43.09
N PHE A 211 19.21 29.75 42.89
CA PHE A 211 18.54 29.57 41.59
C PHE A 211 17.94 30.89 41.08
N ASN A 212 18.82 31.84 40.78
CA ASN A 212 18.54 32.93 39.85
C ASN A 212 19.87 33.37 39.25
N LEU A 213 20.39 32.54 38.34
CA LEU A 213 21.27 32.86 37.23
C LEU A 213 21.18 31.69 36.22
#